data_AF-A0A2S2DNC2-F1
#
_entry.id   AF-A0A2S2DNC2-F1
#
_cell.length_a   1.000
_cell.length_b   1.000
_cell.length_c   1.000
_cell.angle_alpha   90.00
_cell.angle_beta   90.00
_cell.angle_gamma   90.00
#
_symmetry.space_group_name_H-M   'P 1'
#
loop_
_entity.id
_entity.type
_entity.pdbx_description
1 polymer ?
#
loop_
_entity_poly.entity_id
_entity_poly.type
_entity_poly.pdbx_seq_one_letter_code
_entity_poly.pdbx_strand_id
1 'polypeptide(L)'
;MKAPEFAKLFNGLPLLNQPQRQRVLAVLHPAAGLDRVIALIGEIRSKERCCPDCGCERCHRHGRANDLQRFRCCACGRTFNDLTGTPLARLRHKDKWLDYLDTVLDSRTVRSAAKRVGVHRNTTFRWRHRFLDRVKDDRPERLAGIVEADEMFLLESQKGSRKLDRPPRKRGGRAALRGISRHLDCILVARDRSGQTIDAVTGRGALKVTQLIKHLLPKLDAQALLVTDANTAYSAFALAHGIAHQAVNLSAGERVRSGVEGAIHIQNVNAYHRRFKEWLTRFHGLASRWLPNYLGWRWAIDGGRVTSVEQLLRIAFKVINR
;
A
#
# COMPACT_ATOMS: atom_id res chain seq x y z
N MET A 1 -6.69 36.53 16.71
CA MET A 1 -6.00 37.84 16.74
C MET A 1 -6.78 38.79 15.87
N LYS A 2 -7.06 40.02 16.33
CA LYS A 2 -7.77 41.00 15.50
C LYS A 2 -6.85 41.49 14.38
N ALA A 3 -7.40 41.93 13.26
CA ALA A 3 -6.63 42.42 12.10
C ALA A 3 -5.48 43.41 12.44
N PRO A 4 -5.68 44.45 13.28
CA PRO A 4 -4.59 45.39 13.61
C PRO A 4 -3.49 44.78 14.48
N GLU A 5 -3.83 43.88 15.41
CA GLU A 5 -2.84 43.16 16.23
C GLU A 5 -2.00 42.21 15.37
N PHE A 6 -2.64 41.57 14.37
CA PHE A 6 -1.96 40.69 13.43
C PHE A 6 -0.99 41.46 12.53
N ALA A 7 -1.42 42.62 12.00
CA ALA A 7 -0.55 43.49 11.21
C ALA A 7 0.69 43.93 12.01
N LYS A 8 0.51 44.29 13.29
CA LYS A 8 1.63 44.67 14.18
C LYS A 8 2.59 43.50 14.42
N LEU A 9 2.08 42.30 14.68
CA LEU A 9 2.91 41.10 14.83
C LEU A 9 3.66 40.77 13.53
N PHE A 10 2.96 40.80 12.40
CA PHE A 10 3.49 40.46 11.07
C PHE A 10 4.63 41.40 10.67
N ASN A 11 4.44 42.71 10.85
CA ASN A 11 5.46 43.73 10.57
C ASN A 11 6.70 43.60 11.49
N GLY A 12 6.55 42.95 12.65
CA GLY A 12 7.68 42.65 13.55
C GLY A 12 8.48 41.39 13.18
N LEU A 13 7.98 40.52 12.30
CA LEU A 13 8.65 39.27 11.93
C LEU A 13 10.05 39.46 11.31
N PRO A 14 10.30 40.46 10.44
CA PRO A 14 11.63 40.70 9.88
C PRO A 14 12.68 41.04 10.95
N LEU A 15 12.26 41.67 12.05
CA LEU A 15 13.12 42.14 13.15
C LEU A 15 13.56 41.02 14.11
N LEU A 16 12.98 39.83 14.00
CA LEU A 16 13.32 38.70 14.86
C LEU A 16 14.76 38.22 14.62
N ASN A 17 15.48 37.89 15.69
CA ASN A 17 16.78 37.22 15.58
C ASN A 17 16.63 35.72 15.23
N GLN A 18 17.73 35.04 14.92
CA GLN A 18 17.69 33.64 14.47
C GLN A 18 17.00 32.68 15.46
N PRO A 19 17.30 32.68 16.77
CA PRO A 19 16.57 31.86 17.74
C PRO A 19 15.07 32.16 17.81
N GLN A 20 14.67 33.44 17.74
CA GLN A 20 13.27 33.84 17.75
C GLN A 20 12.54 33.38 16.49
N ARG A 21 13.16 33.51 15.31
CA ARG A 21 12.63 32.97 14.04
C ARG A 21 12.42 31.46 14.13
N GLN A 22 13.40 30.73 14.66
CA GLN A 22 13.28 29.28 14.86
C GLN A 22 12.12 28.91 15.79
N ARG A 23 11.90 29.68 16.87
CA ARG A 23 10.79 29.45 17.80
C ARG A 23 9.42 29.71 17.15
N VAL A 24 9.30 30.77 16.35
CA VAL A 24 8.07 31.05 15.58
C VAL A 24 7.79 29.93 14.58
N LEU A 25 8.80 29.51 13.81
CA LEU A 25 8.69 28.40 12.88
C LEU A 25 8.30 27.09 13.56
N ALA A 26 8.87 26.80 14.74
CA ALA A 26 8.56 25.61 15.51
C ALA A 26 7.08 25.53 15.97
N VAL A 27 6.42 26.68 16.13
CA VAL A 27 4.99 26.76 16.48
C VAL A 27 4.11 26.74 15.22
N LEU A 28 4.49 27.49 14.18
CA LEU A 28 3.68 27.64 12.97
C LEU A 28 3.71 26.42 12.05
N HIS A 29 4.85 25.72 11.92
CA HIS A 29 4.96 24.56 11.02
C HIS A 29 3.96 23.44 11.39
N PRO A 30 3.85 22.99 12.65
CA PRO A 30 2.86 21.99 13.04
C PRO A 30 1.42 22.47 12.82
N ALA A 31 1.12 23.74 13.12
CA ALA A 31 -0.22 24.31 12.93
C ALA A 31 -0.61 24.35 11.45
N ALA A 32 0.27 24.86 10.59
CA ALA A 32 0.06 24.89 9.14
C ALA A 32 -0.03 23.47 8.54
N GLY A 33 0.78 22.52 9.03
CA GLY A 33 0.70 21.11 8.65
C GLY A 33 -0.64 20.47 9.04
N LEU A 34 -1.12 20.77 10.25
CA LEU A 34 -2.43 20.31 10.74
C LEU A 34 -3.57 20.85 9.89
N ASP A 35 -3.57 22.15 9.61
CA ASP A 35 -4.61 22.80 8.81
C ASP A 35 -4.66 22.21 7.39
N ARG A 36 -3.49 21.98 6.76
CA ARG A 36 -3.39 21.32 5.45
C ARG A 36 -3.96 19.91 5.49
N VAL A 37 -3.65 19.13 6.53
CA VAL A 37 -4.20 17.76 6.68
C VAL A 37 -5.71 17.79 6.87
N ILE A 38 -6.24 18.68 7.72
CA ILE A 38 -7.69 18.80 7.95
C ILE A 38 -8.40 19.22 6.66
N ALA A 39 -7.86 20.19 5.93
CA ALA A 39 -8.41 20.65 4.67
C ALA A 39 -8.48 19.50 3.64
N LEU A 40 -7.40 18.72 3.51
CA LEU A 40 -7.33 17.58 2.60
C LEU A 40 -8.29 16.45 3.01
N ILE A 41 -8.39 16.13 4.30
CA ILE A 41 -9.40 15.17 4.81
C ILE A 41 -10.80 15.65 4.45
N GLY A 42 -11.08 16.93 4.67
CA GLY A 42 -12.36 17.55 4.35
C GLY A 42 -12.67 17.48 2.86
N GLU A 43 -11.70 17.77 2.00
CA GLU A 43 -11.83 17.67 0.54
C GLU A 43 -12.21 16.25 0.12
N ILE A 44 -11.44 15.25 0.57
CA ILE A 44 -11.62 13.83 0.24
C ILE A 44 -13.00 13.33 0.67
N ARG A 45 -13.50 13.78 1.83
CA ARG A 45 -14.72 13.23 2.45
C ARG A 45 -15.97 14.04 2.21
N SER A 46 -15.84 15.30 1.80
CA SER A 46 -16.98 16.24 1.68
C SER A 46 -18.12 15.72 0.80
N LYS A 47 -17.80 15.15 -0.36
CA LYS A 47 -18.78 14.69 -1.36
C LYS A 47 -19.48 13.38 -0.99
N GLU A 48 -18.87 12.56 -0.15
CA GLU A 48 -19.36 11.22 0.22
C GLU A 48 -19.73 11.13 1.71
N ARG A 49 -20.04 12.28 2.33
CA ARG A 49 -20.26 12.33 3.78
C ARG A 49 -21.64 11.76 4.13
N CYS A 50 -21.64 10.52 4.58
CA CYS A 50 -22.79 9.86 5.17
C CYS A 50 -22.48 9.33 6.58
N CYS A 51 -23.54 9.07 7.34
CA CYS A 51 -23.41 8.41 8.63
C CYS A 51 -22.86 6.99 8.44
N PRO A 52 -21.73 6.64 9.05
CA PRO A 52 -21.12 5.32 8.88
C PRO A 52 -21.93 4.18 9.53
N ASP A 53 -22.88 4.50 10.43
CA ASP A 53 -23.72 3.51 11.10
C ASP A 53 -25.02 3.17 10.36
N CYS A 54 -25.63 4.15 9.68
CA CYS A 54 -26.95 3.98 9.05
C CYS A 54 -27.02 4.45 7.59
N GLY A 55 -25.93 4.95 7.01
CA GLY A 55 -25.87 5.43 5.63
C GLY A 55 -26.55 6.78 5.38
N CYS A 56 -27.21 7.40 6.37
CA CYS A 56 -27.91 8.67 6.17
C CYS A 56 -26.97 9.82 5.79
N GLU A 57 -27.28 10.52 4.69
CA GLU A 57 -26.52 11.68 4.20
C GLU A 57 -26.82 12.97 4.99
N ARG A 58 -27.98 13.04 5.64
CA ARG A 58 -28.38 14.21 6.43
C ARG A 58 -27.67 14.21 7.79
N CYS A 59 -26.73 15.13 7.95
CA CYS A 59 -26.01 15.36 9.19
C CYS A 59 -25.77 16.86 9.43
N HIS A 60 -25.66 17.27 10.69
CA HIS A 60 -25.31 18.64 11.06
C HIS A 60 -24.00 18.68 11.85
N ARG A 61 -23.33 19.83 11.82
CA ARG A 61 -22.08 20.07 12.57
C ARG A 61 -22.38 20.04 14.08
N HIS A 62 -21.61 19.27 14.83
CA HIS A 62 -21.80 19.02 16.26
C HIS A 62 -20.50 19.25 17.05
N GLY A 63 -19.96 20.48 16.97
CA GLY A 63 -18.71 20.86 17.61
C GLY A 63 -17.46 20.26 16.97
N ARG A 64 -16.31 20.43 17.63
CA ARG A 64 -15.00 19.92 17.17
C ARG A 64 -14.36 19.08 18.27
N ALA A 65 -13.64 18.03 17.90
CA ALA A 65 -12.83 17.24 18.83
C ALA A 65 -11.65 16.60 18.11
N ASN A 66 -10.50 16.54 18.80
CA ASN A 66 -9.26 16.01 18.23
C ASN A 66 -8.99 16.60 16.83
N ASP A 67 -9.04 17.93 16.74
CA ASP A 67 -8.73 18.72 15.53
C ASP A 67 -9.71 18.58 14.36
N LEU A 68 -10.78 17.78 14.49
CA LEU A 68 -11.72 17.51 13.41
C LEU A 68 -13.12 18.00 13.75
N GLN A 69 -13.84 18.37 12.68
CA GLN A 69 -15.28 18.61 12.74
C GLN A 69 -16.01 17.31 13.11
N ARG A 70 -16.87 17.37 14.13
CA ARG A 70 -17.81 16.30 14.43
C ARG A 70 -19.14 16.57 13.74
N PHE A 71 -19.79 15.50 13.33
CA PHE A 71 -21.11 15.50 12.74
C PHE A 71 -22.05 14.66 13.59
N ARG A 72 -23.31 15.05 13.66
CA ARG A 72 -24.38 14.24 14.25
C ARG A 72 -25.39 13.87 13.17
N CYS A 73 -25.67 12.58 13.04
CA CYS A 73 -26.62 12.06 12.09
C CYS A 73 -28.05 12.48 12.45
N CYS A 74 -28.84 12.94 11.47
CA CYS A 74 -30.23 13.33 11.70
C CYS A 74 -31.18 12.13 11.83
N ALA A 75 -30.83 10.95 11.30
CA ALA A 75 -31.64 9.74 11.43
C ALA A 75 -31.39 8.97 12.74
N CYS A 76 -30.16 8.49 12.97
CA CYS A 76 -29.85 7.65 14.14
C CYS A 76 -29.28 8.41 15.35
N GLY A 77 -29.07 9.73 15.25
CA GLY A 77 -28.56 10.56 16.35
C GLY A 77 -27.09 10.34 16.75
N ARG A 78 -26.39 9.35 16.18
CA ARG A 78 -24.98 9.04 16.47
C ARG A 78 -24.03 10.13 15.93
N THR A 79 -22.88 10.27 16.58
CA THR A 79 -21.85 11.23 16.17
C THR A 79 -20.65 10.57 15.49
N PHE A 80 -20.11 11.20 14.46
CA PHE A 80 -18.95 10.73 13.72
C PHE A 80 -18.07 11.90 13.25
N ASN A 81 -16.91 11.61 12.67
CA ASN A 81 -16.08 12.57 11.96
C ASN A 81 -15.61 11.95 10.64
N ASP A 82 -14.88 12.72 9.84
CA ASP A 82 -14.42 12.31 8.51
C ASP A 82 -13.44 11.12 8.53
N LEU A 83 -12.89 10.74 9.70
CA LEU A 83 -12.07 9.55 9.87
C LEU A 83 -12.84 8.32 10.37
N THR A 84 -14.09 8.46 10.82
CA THR A 84 -14.87 7.34 11.34
C THR A 84 -15.05 6.27 10.25
N GLY A 85 -14.88 5.00 10.61
CA GLY A 85 -14.96 3.88 9.66
C GLY A 85 -13.74 3.71 8.74
N THR A 86 -12.71 4.56 8.88
CA THR A 86 -11.48 4.47 8.09
C THR A 86 -10.35 3.81 8.89
N PRO A 87 -9.31 3.26 8.23
CA PRO A 87 -8.07 2.88 8.89
C PRO A 87 -7.39 4.05 9.60
N LEU A 88 -7.73 5.30 9.33
CA LEU A 88 -7.10 6.44 10.00
C LEU A 88 -7.83 6.85 11.30
N ALA A 89 -8.95 6.19 11.62
CA ALA A 89 -9.71 6.46 12.83
C ALA A 89 -8.83 6.41 14.10
N ARG A 90 -8.99 7.43 14.96
CA ARG A 90 -8.32 7.58 16.27
C ARG A 90 -6.78 7.67 16.20
N LEU A 91 -6.20 7.88 15.02
CA LEU A 91 -4.78 8.21 14.92
C LEU A 91 -4.55 9.66 15.41
N ARG A 92 -3.50 9.84 16.22
CA ARG A 92 -3.08 11.12 16.77
C ARG A 92 -1.99 11.77 15.90
N HIS A 93 -1.55 12.97 16.27
CA HIS A 93 -0.51 13.76 15.60
C HIS A 93 -0.77 13.97 14.10
N LYS A 94 -1.96 14.49 13.77
CA LYS A 94 -2.37 14.75 12.38
C LYS A 94 -1.46 15.78 11.71
N ASP A 95 -0.95 16.73 12.50
CA ASP A 95 0.07 17.71 12.14
C ASP A 95 1.31 17.08 11.48
N LYS A 96 1.60 15.81 11.79
CA LYS A 96 2.79 15.07 11.32
C LYS A 96 2.51 14.07 10.21
N TRP A 97 1.27 13.94 9.74
CA TRP A 97 0.90 12.88 8.80
C TRP A 97 1.53 13.07 7.42
N LEU A 98 1.58 14.29 6.89
CA LEU A 98 2.17 14.52 5.56
C LEU A 98 3.68 14.27 5.58
N ASP A 99 4.39 14.83 6.56
CA ASP A 99 5.82 14.54 6.78
C ASP A 99 6.09 13.04 6.94
N TYR A 100 5.16 12.31 7.59
CA TYR A 100 5.26 10.87 7.69
C TYR A 100 5.05 10.17 6.35
N LEU A 101 4.05 10.57 5.57
CA LEU A 101 3.78 9.99 4.26
C LEU A 101 4.93 10.22 3.28
N ASP A 102 5.65 11.34 3.38
CA ASP A 102 6.90 11.55 2.62
C ASP A 102 7.91 10.43 2.91
N THR A 103 8.05 10.03 4.18
CA THR A 103 8.94 8.91 4.54
C THR A 103 8.48 7.56 3.98
N VAL A 104 7.18 7.42 3.68
CA VAL A 104 6.60 6.25 3.02
C VAL A 104 6.88 6.31 1.52
N LEU A 105 6.79 7.46 0.86
CA LEU A 105 7.21 7.60 -0.54
C LEU A 105 8.70 7.28 -0.72
N ASP A 106 9.55 7.78 0.19
CA ASP A 106 10.99 7.52 0.25
C ASP A 106 11.36 6.06 0.60
N SER A 107 10.38 5.19 0.87
CA SER A 107 10.64 3.80 1.28
C SER A 107 11.50 3.66 2.55
N ARG A 108 11.40 4.61 3.49
CA ARG A 108 12.22 4.60 4.71
C ARG A 108 11.82 3.47 5.65
N THR A 109 12.74 3.05 6.52
CA THR A 109 12.42 2.11 7.60
C THR A 109 11.56 2.77 8.67
N VAL A 110 10.83 1.99 9.47
CA VAL A 110 10.03 2.50 10.60
C VAL A 110 10.88 3.33 11.58
N ARG A 111 12.12 2.93 11.82
CA ARG A 111 13.01 3.66 12.74
C ARG A 111 13.50 4.97 12.14
N SER A 112 13.87 4.97 10.86
CA SER A 112 14.27 6.18 10.14
C SER A 112 13.12 7.19 10.09
N ALA A 113 11.91 6.73 9.74
CA ALA A 113 10.71 7.56 9.73
C ALA A 113 10.35 8.12 11.11
N ALA A 114 10.45 7.31 12.17
CA ALA A 114 10.24 7.75 13.55
C ALA A 114 11.21 8.88 13.96
N LYS A 115 12.50 8.74 13.62
CA LYS A 115 13.51 9.77 13.87
C LYS A 115 13.21 11.05 13.08
N ARG A 116 12.87 10.93 11.80
CA ARG A 116 12.57 12.07 10.91
C ARG A 116 11.37 12.89 11.40
N VAL A 117 10.30 12.22 11.80
CA VAL A 117 9.03 12.85 12.20
C VAL A 117 8.99 13.23 13.70
N GLY A 118 9.95 12.74 14.48
CA GLY A 118 10.01 12.98 15.92
C GLY A 118 8.83 12.33 16.66
N VAL A 119 8.61 11.03 16.43
CA VAL A 119 7.60 10.22 17.14
C VAL A 119 8.18 8.87 17.55
N HIS A 120 7.54 8.19 18.50
CA HIS A 120 7.99 6.86 18.93
C HIS A 120 7.85 5.81 17.80
N ARG A 121 8.79 4.86 17.71
CA ARG A 121 8.82 3.82 16.67
C ARG A 121 7.52 3.01 16.56
N ASN A 122 6.84 2.77 17.69
CA ASN A 122 5.57 2.03 17.69
C ASN A 122 4.43 2.85 17.05
N THR A 123 4.46 4.18 17.18
CA THR A 123 3.52 5.09 16.51
C THR A 123 3.70 4.99 15.01
N THR A 124 4.95 5.11 14.52
CA THR A 124 5.29 4.97 13.11
C THR A 124 4.97 3.58 12.55
N PHE A 125 5.18 2.52 13.33
CA PHE A 125 4.81 1.15 12.95
C PHE A 125 3.29 1.04 12.76
N ARG A 126 2.51 1.56 13.73
CA ARG A 126 1.05 1.59 13.64
C ARG A 126 0.59 2.41 12.44
N TRP A 127 1.15 3.60 12.23
CA TRP A 127 0.83 4.45 11.09
C TRP A 127 1.11 3.73 9.78
N ARG A 128 2.27 3.08 9.63
CA ARG A 128 2.64 2.34 8.41
C ARG A 128 1.54 1.40 7.97
N HIS A 129 1.11 0.54 8.88
CA HIS A 129 0.13 -0.47 8.53
C HIS A 129 -1.27 0.10 8.32
N ARG A 130 -1.61 1.21 8.98
CA ARG A 130 -2.93 1.85 8.85
C ARG A 130 -3.04 2.70 7.59
N PHE A 131 -2.00 3.43 7.20
CA PHE A 131 -1.95 4.15 5.92
C PHE A 131 -1.85 3.20 4.73
N LEU A 132 -1.09 2.10 4.86
CA LEU A 132 -0.96 1.10 3.80
C LEU A 132 -2.09 0.05 3.78
N ASP A 133 -3.09 0.16 4.66
CA ASP A 133 -4.14 -0.86 4.82
C ASP A 133 -4.95 -1.06 3.54
N ARG A 134 -5.29 0.04 2.85
CA ARG A 134 -6.06 0.05 1.59
C ARG A 134 -5.21 0.09 0.33
N VAL A 135 -3.91 0.37 0.46
CA VAL A 135 -2.98 0.45 -0.70
C VAL A 135 -2.84 -0.91 -1.40
N LYS A 136 -3.01 -2.00 -0.65
CA LYS A 136 -3.04 -3.37 -1.21
C LYS A 136 -4.23 -3.60 -2.17
N ASP A 137 -5.31 -2.85 -1.99
CA ASP A 137 -6.55 -3.03 -2.77
C ASP A 137 -6.55 -2.14 -4.03
N ASP A 138 -5.59 -1.20 -4.12
CA ASP A 138 -5.39 -0.33 -5.28
C ASP A 138 -4.67 -1.08 -6.39
N ARG A 139 -5.44 -1.88 -7.12
CA ARG A 139 -5.00 -2.72 -8.24
C ARG A 139 -5.80 -2.39 -9.49
N PRO A 140 -5.24 -2.62 -10.69
CA PRO A 140 -6.03 -2.55 -11.91
C PRO A 140 -7.26 -3.48 -11.82
N GLU A 141 -8.33 -3.10 -12.51
CA GLU A 141 -9.53 -3.93 -12.57
C GLU A 141 -9.23 -5.24 -13.28
N ARG A 142 -8.57 -5.15 -14.45
CA ARG A 142 -8.13 -6.28 -15.28
C ARG A 142 -6.75 -6.02 -15.89
N LEU A 143 -6.09 -7.10 -16.31
CA LEU A 143 -4.89 -7.14 -17.14
C LEU A 143 -5.29 -7.59 -18.54
N ALA A 144 -4.76 -6.94 -19.57
CA ALA A 144 -5.15 -7.17 -20.97
C ALA A 144 -3.94 -7.34 -21.90
N GLY A 145 -4.20 -7.80 -23.13
CA GLY A 145 -3.14 -8.11 -24.11
C GLY A 145 -2.28 -9.28 -23.64
N ILE A 146 -0.96 -9.14 -23.75
CA ILE A 146 -0.02 -10.16 -23.27
C ILE A 146 0.20 -9.97 -21.76
N VAL A 147 -0.20 -10.96 -20.97
CA VAL A 147 -0.10 -10.97 -19.51
C VAL A 147 0.91 -12.02 -19.08
N GLU A 148 2.01 -11.58 -18.49
CA GLU A 148 3.04 -12.45 -17.92
C GLU A 148 2.68 -12.79 -16.47
N ALA A 149 2.66 -14.07 -16.09
CA ALA A 149 2.46 -14.50 -14.71
C ALA A 149 3.55 -15.46 -14.24
N ASP A 150 4.00 -15.25 -13.00
CA ASP A 150 5.01 -16.07 -12.33
C ASP A 150 4.88 -15.91 -10.81
N GLU A 151 5.48 -16.82 -10.06
CA GLU A 151 5.48 -16.84 -8.61
C GLU A 151 6.83 -16.37 -8.06
N MET A 152 6.77 -15.58 -7.01
CA MET A 152 7.92 -15.39 -6.14
C MET A 152 7.68 -16.02 -4.78
N PHE A 153 8.77 -16.52 -4.19
CA PHE A 153 8.75 -17.10 -2.86
C PHE A 153 9.58 -16.26 -1.90
N LEU A 154 9.00 -16.00 -0.72
CA LEU A 154 9.68 -15.37 0.40
C LEU A 154 9.68 -16.29 1.61
N LEU A 155 10.72 -16.23 2.43
CA LEU A 155 10.76 -17.00 3.65
C LEU A 155 9.67 -16.52 4.63
N GLU A 156 8.82 -17.44 5.05
CA GLU A 156 7.75 -17.18 5.99
C GLU A 156 8.30 -16.64 7.32
N SER A 157 7.60 -15.63 7.86
CA SER A 157 8.03 -14.86 9.01
C SER A 157 6.87 -14.44 9.91
N GLN A 158 6.91 -14.90 11.17
CA GLN A 158 5.93 -14.56 12.21
C GLN A 158 6.46 -13.47 13.14
N LYS A 159 7.31 -12.58 12.62
CA LYS A 159 7.92 -11.49 13.39
C LYS A 159 6.85 -10.67 14.12
N GLY A 160 7.01 -10.56 15.44
CA GLY A 160 6.05 -9.85 16.30
C GLY A 160 4.76 -10.63 16.58
N SER A 161 4.73 -11.95 16.33
CA SER A 161 3.74 -12.83 16.96
C SER A 161 4.20 -13.20 18.37
N ARG A 162 3.25 -13.36 19.30
CA ARG A 162 3.47 -13.89 20.65
C ARG A 162 3.28 -15.40 20.73
N LYS A 163 2.65 -16.01 19.72
CA LYS A 163 2.38 -17.44 19.60
C LYS A 163 2.92 -17.90 18.25
N LEU A 164 3.99 -18.70 18.27
CA LEU A 164 4.59 -19.23 17.05
C LEU A 164 4.12 -20.67 16.84
N ASP A 165 3.85 -21.04 15.59
CA ASP A 165 3.55 -22.43 15.20
C ASP A 165 4.82 -23.28 14.99
N ARG A 166 6.01 -22.69 15.21
CA ARG A 166 7.33 -23.29 15.02
C ARG A 166 8.38 -22.63 15.92
N PRO A 167 9.56 -23.25 16.12
CA PRO A 167 10.65 -22.63 16.85
C PRO A 167 11.06 -21.26 16.26
N PRO A 168 11.47 -20.30 17.11
CA PRO A 168 12.01 -19.03 16.66
C PRO A 168 13.22 -19.21 15.73
N ARG A 169 13.26 -18.44 14.63
CA ARG A 169 14.44 -18.39 13.74
C ARG A 169 15.36 -17.24 14.16
N LYS A 170 16.68 -17.48 14.07
CA LYS A 170 17.69 -16.41 14.16
C LYS A 170 17.68 -15.55 12.89
N ARG A 171 18.33 -14.37 12.97
CA ARG A 171 18.45 -13.43 11.83
C ARG A 171 19.15 -14.11 10.65
N GLY A 172 18.71 -13.80 9.42
CA GLY A 172 19.29 -14.37 8.20
C GLY A 172 18.98 -15.85 8.01
N GLY A 173 18.01 -16.41 8.75
CA GLY A 173 17.62 -17.80 8.64
C GLY A 173 17.25 -18.19 7.21
N ARG A 174 17.59 -19.41 6.81
CA ARG A 174 17.23 -20.02 5.53
C ARG A 174 16.02 -20.95 5.73
N ALA A 175 15.37 -21.34 4.63
CA ALA A 175 14.39 -22.42 4.69
C ALA A 175 15.10 -23.71 5.16
N ALA A 176 14.45 -24.47 6.05
CA ALA A 176 15.01 -25.73 6.54
C ALA A 176 14.97 -26.84 5.48
N LEU A 177 14.01 -26.76 4.56
CA LEU A 177 13.83 -27.71 3.47
C LEU A 177 14.37 -27.10 2.16
N ARG A 178 14.98 -27.95 1.31
CA ARG A 178 15.32 -27.60 -0.07
C ARG A 178 14.03 -27.51 -0.90
N GLY A 179 14.02 -26.64 -1.91
CA GLY A 179 12.87 -26.45 -2.80
C GLY A 179 11.69 -25.71 -2.19
N ILE A 180 10.58 -25.67 -2.94
CA ILE A 180 9.34 -25.00 -2.53
C ILE A 180 8.68 -25.81 -1.41
N SER A 181 8.40 -25.18 -0.27
CA SER A 181 7.86 -25.86 0.92
C SER A 181 6.96 -24.96 1.75
N ARG A 182 6.33 -25.51 2.79
CA ARG A 182 5.52 -24.77 3.77
C ARG A 182 6.26 -23.65 4.51
N HIS A 183 7.58 -23.54 4.34
CA HIS A 183 8.38 -22.47 4.92
C HIS A 183 8.48 -21.22 4.05
N LEU A 184 7.91 -21.25 2.85
CA LEU A 184 7.92 -20.15 1.91
C LEU A 184 6.49 -19.65 1.70
N ASP A 185 6.28 -18.35 1.84
CA ASP A 185 5.07 -17.69 1.34
C ASP A 185 5.18 -17.57 -0.18
N CYS A 186 4.16 -18.05 -0.87
CA CYS A 186 3.99 -17.90 -2.31
C CYS A 186 3.25 -16.60 -2.60
N ILE A 187 3.82 -15.82 -3.51
CA ILE A 187 3.24 -14.59 -4.02
C ILE A 187 3.11 -14.77 -5.52
N LEU A 188 1.87 -14.86 -5.99
CA LEU A 188 1.54 -14.81 -7.41
C LEU A 188 1.67 -13.36 -7.86
N VAL A 189 2.37 -13.12 -8.96
CA VAL A 189 2.39 -11.83 -9.64
C VAL A 189 1.98 -12.05 -11.09
N ALA A 190 1.09 -11.20 -11.58
CA ALA A 190 0.81 -11.10 -13.00
C ALA A 190 0.93 -9.65 -13.46
N ARG A 191 1.53 -9.46 -14.63
CA ARG A 191 1.83 -8.14 -15.18
C ARG A 191 1.62 -8.13 -16.68
N ASP A 192 0.88 -7.16 -17.18
CA ASP A 192 0.75 -6.96 -18.61
C ASP A 192 1.89 -6.13 -19.20
N ARG A 193 1.98 -6.08 -20.54
CA ARG A 193 3.01 -5.31 -21.26
C ARG A 193 2.89 -3.80 -21.10
N SER A 194 1.72 -3.28 -20.71
CA SER A 194 1.54 -1.86 -20.41
C SER A 194 2.11 -1.47 -19.04
N GLY A 195 2.44 -2.46 -18.21
CA GLY A 195 3.04 -2.28 -16.89
C GLY A 195 2.05 -2.42 -15.73
N GLN A 196 0.77 -2.68 -16.01
CA GLN A 196 -0.23 -2.92 -14.97
C GLN A 196 0.09 -4.23 -14.25
N THR A 197 0.05 -4.22 -12.92
CA THR A 197 0.47 -5.37 -12.10
C THR A 197 -0.61 -5.71 -11.07
N ILE A 198 -0.89 -7.01 -10.96
CA ILE A 198 -1.61 -7.58 -9.83
C ILE A 198 -0.69 -8.52 -9.06
N ASP A 199 -0.96 -8.67 -7.77
CA ASP A 199 -0.23 -9.57 -6.91
C ASP A 199 -1.16 -10.13 -5.84
N ALA A 200 -0.85 -11.34 -5.37
CA ALA A 200 -1.59 -11.98 -4.29
C ALA A 200 -0.68 -12.91 -3.49
N VAL A 201 -0.76 -12.83 -2.16
CA VAL A 201 -0.18 -13.84 -1.27
C VAL A 201 -1.12 -15.04 -1.24
N THR A 202 -0.72 -16.14 -1.88
CA THR A 202 -1.61 -17.29 -2.11
C THR A 202 -1.58 -18.31 -0.97
N GLY A 203 -0.58 -18.22 -0.09
CA GLY A 203 -0.39 -19.12 1.05
C GLY A 203 1.05 -19.59 1.15
N ARG A 204 1.27 -20.73 1.82
CA ARG A 204 2.60 -21.33 1.95
C ARG A 204 2.76 -22.51 0.99
N GLY A 205 3.94 -22.68 0.40
CA GLY A 205 4.24 -23.76 -0.53
C GLY A 205 3.87 -23.47 -1.98
N ALA A 206 3.81 -24.51 -2.82
CA ALA A 206 3.62 -24.36 -4.27
C ALA A 206 2.23 -23.82 -4.63
N LEU A 207 2.16 -23.12 -5.76
CA LEU A 207 0.92 -22.59 -6.31
C LEU A 207 0.00 -23.73 -6.78
N LYS A 208 -1.30 -23.54 -6.59
CA LYS A 208 -2.36 -24.47 -6.98
C LYS A 208 -3.33 -23.78 -7.93
N VAL A 209 -3.98 -24.56 -8.79
CA VAL A 209 -5.03 -24.09 -9.72
C VAL A 209 -6.14 -23.33 -8.97
N THR A 210 -6.55 -23.79 -7.79
CA THR A 210 -7.57 -23.09 -6.99
C THR A 210 -7.17 -21.69 -6.56
N GLN A 211 -5.87 -21.43 -6.38
CA GLN A 211 -5.35 -20.09 -6.08
C GLN A 211 -5.33 -19.22 -7.34
N LEU A 212 -5.01 -19.77 -8.51
CA LEU A 212 -5.10 -19.07 -9.80
C LEU A 212 -6.55 -18.66 -10.12
N ILE A 213 -7.51 -19.55 -9.92
CA ILE A 213 -8.94 -19.26 -10.07
C ILE A 213 -9.37 -18.10 -9.17
N LYS A 214 -8.90 -18.09 -7.92
CA LYS A 214 -9.27 -17.06 -6.95
C LYS A 214 -8.63 -15.70 -7.24
N HIS A 215 -7.37 -15.68 -7.67
CA HIS A 215 -6.55 -14.47 -7.68
C HIS A 215 -6.23 -13.92 -9.06
N LEU A 216 -6.14 -14.77 -10.09
CA LEU A 216 -5.79 -14.36 -11.46
C LEU A 216 -7.01 -14.28 -12.37
N LEU A 217 -7.88 -15.30 -12.36
CA LEU A 217 -9.03 -15.38 -13.27
C LEU A 217 -9.93 -14.13 -13.25
N PRO A 218 -10.32 -13.57 -12.07
CA PRO A 218 -11.19 -12.39 -12.03
C PRO A 218 -10.52 -11.11 -12.52
N LYS A 219 -9.20 -11.15 -12.70
CA LYS A 219 -8.32 -10.03 -13.05
C LYS A 219 -7.75 -10.14 -14.45
N LEU A 220 -8.11 -11.19 -15.19
CA LEU A 220 -7.68 -11.39 -16.56
C LEU A 220 -8.78 -10.90 -17.51
N ASP A 221 -8.39 -10.19 -18.55
CA ASP A 221 -9.28 -9.96 -19.68
C ASP A 221 -9.56 -11.29 -20.41
N ALA A 222 -10.77 -11.45 -20.95
CA ALA A 222 -11.17 -12.69 -21.63
C ALA A 222 -10.35 -12.95 -22.91
N GLN A 223 -9.80 -11.90 -23.53
CA GLN A 223 -8.96 -11.98 -24.73
C GLN A 223 -7.47 -11.91 -24.42
N ALA A 224 -7.07 -11.90 -23.14
CA ALA A 224 -5.67 -11.84 -22.79
C ALA A 224 -4.93 -13.13 -23.16
N LEU A 225 -3.71 -12.98 -23.69
CA LEU A 225 -2.75 -14.06 -23.83
C LEU A 225 -1.96 -14.20 -22.52
N LEU A 226 -2.15 -15.31 -21.81
CA LEU A 226 -1.40 -15.63 -20.60
C LEU A 226 -0.04 -16.26 -20.96
N VAL A 227 1.05 -15.68 -20.47
CA VAL A 227 2.41 -16.17 -20.66
C VAL A 227 3.03 -16.54 -19.32
N THR A 228 3.47 -17.79 -19.15
CA THR A 228 3.98 -18.30 -17.86
C THR A 228 5.25 -19.12 -18.04
N ASP A 229 5.85 -19.55 -16.93
CA ASP A 229 6.84 -20.62 -16.97
C ASP A 229 6.16 -21.98 -17.29
N ALA A 230 6.96 -23.05 -17.31
CA ALA A 230 6.50 -24.41 -17.59
C ALA A 230 5.80 -25.10 -16.38
N ASN A 231 5.37 -24.36 -15.36
CA ASN A 231 4.64 -24.93 -14.23
C ASN A 231 3.26 -25.43 -14.68
N THR A 232 2.98 -26.72 -14.44
CA THR A 232 1.77 -27.41 -14.88
C THR A 232 0.49 -26.83 -14.30
N ALA A 233 0.55 -26.11 -13.17
CA ALA A 233 -0.60 -25.42 -12.59
C ALA A 233 -1.18 -24.37 -13.54
N TYR A 234 -0.33 -23.63 -14.27
CA TYR A 234 -0.81 -22.63 -15.24
C TYR A 234 -1.43 -23.26 -16.47
N SER A 235 -0.80 -24.31 -17.03
CA SER A 235 -1.35 -25.00 -18.20
C SER A 235 -2.70 -25.65 -17.88
N ALA A 236 -2.82 -26.30 -16.72
CA ALA A 236 -4.08 -26.89 -16.27
C ALA A 236 -5.16 -25.82 -16.02
N PHE A 237 -4.79 -24.69 -15.42
CA PHE A 237 -5.67 -23.55 -15.22
C PHE A 237 -6.17 -22.95 -16.54
N ALA A 238 -5.27 -22.71 -17.49
CA ALA A 238 -5.62 -22.12 -18.77
C ALA A 238 -6.54 -23.02 -19.58
N LEU A 239 -6.24 -24.33 -19.64
CA LEU A 239 -7.06 -25.32 -20.32
C LEU A 239 -8.48 -25.40 -19.72
N ALA A 240 -8.58 -25.45 -18.38
CA ALA A 240 -9.87 -25.56 -17.68
C ALA A 240 -10.78 -24.34 -17.86
N HIS A 241 -10.23 -23.18 -18.20
CA HIS A 241 -10.96 -21.91 -18.32
C HIS A 241 -10.94 -21.32 -19.73
N GLY A 242 -10.44 -22.05 -20.74
CA GLY A 242 -10.40 -21.58 -22.13
C GLY A 242 -9.54 -20.32 -22.34
N ILE A 243 -8.49 -20.14 -21.54
CA ILE A 243 -7.59 -18.98 -21.62
C ILE A 243 -6.51 -19.27 -22.65
N ALA A 244 -6.28 -18.34 -23.58
CA ALA A 244 -5.13 -18.40 -24.48
C ALA A 244 -3.83 -18.41 -23.67
N HIS A 245 -2.99 -19.44 -23.84
CA HIS A 245 -1.82 -19.65 -23.00
C HIS A 245 -0.59 -20.06 -23.80
N GLN A 246 0.56 -19.51 -23.41
CA GLN A 246 1.87 -19.92 -23.89
C GLN A 246 2.83 -20.06 -22.72
N ALA A 247 3.49 -21.22 -22.62
CA ALA A 247 4.55 -21.45 -21.64
C ALA A 247 5.93 -21.21 -22.26
N VAL A 248 6.87 -20.72 -21.44
CA VAL A 248 8.29 -20.57 -21.78
C VAL A 248 9.10 -21.51 -20.90
N ASN A 249 9.90 -22.39 -21.51
CA ASN A 249 10.68 -23.36 -20.75
C ASN A 249 12.06 -22.81 -20.35
N LEU A 250 12.08 -22.06 -19.24
CA LEU A 250 13.34 -21.52 -18.68
C LEU A 250 14.36 -22.61 -18.33
N SER A 251 13.93 -23.81 -17.94
CA SER A 251 14.83 -24.91 -17.57
C SER A 251 15.56 -25.50 -18.77
N ALA A 252 14.97 -25.40 -19.96
CA ALA A 252 15.60 -25.77 -21.23
C ALA A 252 16.45 -24.63 -21.83
N GLY A 253 16.63 -23.51 -21.12
CA GLY A 253 17.39 -22.35 -21.60
C GLY A 253 16.59 -21.43 -22.54
N GLU A 254 15.32 -21.75 -22.83
CA GLU A 254 14.44 -20.91 -23.64
C GLU A 254 14.01 -19.69 -22.84
N ARG A 255 14.52 -18.50 -23.22
CA ARG A 255 14.22 -17.23 -22.52
C ARG A 255 13.26 -16.33 -23.28
N VAL A 256 13.20 -16.50 -24.59
CA VAL A 256 12.34 -15.77 -25.52
C VAL A 256 11.96 -16.73 -26.63
N ARG A 257 10.68 -16.80 -26.96
CA ARG A 257 10.16 -17.53 -28.12
C ARG A 257 9.51 -16.55 -29.09
N SER A 258 9.74 -16.71 -30.38
CA SER A 258 9.00 -15.96 -31.40
C SER A 258 7.59 -16.54 -31.52
N GLY A 259 6.56 -15.73 -31.28
CA GLY A 259 5.16 -16.08 -31.48
C GLY A 259 4.49 -15.15 -32.49
N VAL A 260 3.27 -15.50 -32.90
CA VAL A 260 2.44 -14.69 -33.82
C VAL A 260 2.17 -13.29 -33.25
N GLU A 261 2.06 -13.17 -31.92
CA GLU A 261 1.85 -11.91 -31.21
C GLU A 261 3.16 -11.17 -30.81
N GLY A 262 4.32 -11.65 -31.28
CA GLY A 262 5.63 -11.08 -30.97
C GLY A 262 6.47 -11.94 -30.02
N ALA A 263 7.39 -11.31 -29.27
CA ALA A 263 8.32 -12.01 -28.38
C ALA A 263 7.62 -12.50 -27.10
N ILE A 264 7.61 -13.81 -26.90
CA ILE A 264 6.98 -14.50 -25.77
C ILE A 264 8.03 -14.77 -24.70
N HIS A 265 7.86 -14.16 -23.54
CA HIS A 265 8.81 -14.26 -22.42
C HIS A 265 8.13 -13.84 -21.11
N ILE A 266 8.73 -14.20 -19.97
CA ILE A 266 8.30 -13.77 -18.63
C ILE A 266 9.28 -12.78 -17.96
N GLN A 267 10.04 -12.02 -18.75
CA GLN A 267 11.08 -11.11 -18.24
C GLN A 267 10.51 -9.89 -17.51
N ASN A 268 9.32 -9.41 -17.82
CA ASN A 268 8.74 -8.24 -17.15
C ASN A 268 8.34 -8.59 -15.72
N VAL A 269 7.67 -9.73 -15.54
CA VAL A 269 7.31 -10.22 -14.19
C VAL A 269 8.57 -10.56 -13.38
N ASN A 270 9.58 -11.17 -14.01
CA ASN A 270 10.87 -11.44 -13.36
C ASN A 270 11.65 -10.18 -12.97
N ALA A 271 11.64 -9.15 -13.82
CA ALA A 271 12.23 -7.86 -13.49
C ALA A 271 11.50 -7.20 -12.30
N TYR A 272 10.17 -7.30 -12.26
CA TYR A 272 9.39 -6.84 -11.11
C TYR A 272 9.71 -7.62 -9.83
N HIS A 273 9.82 -8.95 -9.90
CA HIS A 273 10.24 -9.81 -8.79
C HIS A 273 11.56 -9.35 -8.19
N ARG A 274 12.55 -9.08 -9.04
CA ARG A 274 13.87 -8.60 -8.64
C ARG A 274 13.77 -7.26 -7.93
N ARG A 275 13.13 -6.26 -8.55
CA ARG A 275 12.95 -4.91 -7.95
C ARG A 275 12.25 -4.98 -6.60
N PHE A 276 11.22 -5.81 -6.47
CA PHE A 276 10.51 -5.97 -5.20
C PHE A 276 11.39 -6.60 -4.12
N LYS A 277 12.10 -7.70 -4.43
CA LYS A 277 13.00 -8.37 -3.47
C LYS A 277 14.12 -7.43 -3.00
N GLU A 278 14.77 -6.73 -3.94
CA GLU A 278 15.81 -5.74 -3.66
C GLU A 278 15.28 -4.62 -2.77
N TRP A 279 14.12 -4.06 -3.10
CA TRP A 279 13.46 -3.04 -2.29
C TRP A 279 13.12 -3.54 -0.88
N LEU A 280 12.66 -4.78 -0.74
CA LEU A 280 12.26 -5.36 0.55
C LEU A 280 13.43 -5.55 1.52
N THR A 281 14.67 -5.70 1.02
CA THR A 281 15.88 -5.87 1.84
C THR A 281 16.05 -4.77 2.89
N ARG A 282 15.63 -3.54 2.55
CA ARG A 282 15.69 -2.33 3.39
C ARG A 282 14.98 -2.49 4.74
N PHE A 283 13.98 -3.37 4.83
CA PHE A 283 13.17 -3.54 6.03
C PHE A 283 13.68 -4.64 6.97
N HIS A 284 14.77 -5.33 6.61
CA HIS A 284 15.43 -6.36 7.42
C HIS A 284 14.43 -7.40 8.00
N GLY A 285 13.61 -7.94 7.11
CA GLY A 285 12.59 -8.95 7.42
C GLY A 285 11.24 -8.34 7.80
N LEU A 286 10.23 -8.71 7.02
CA LEU A 286 8.82 -8.40 7.23
C LEU A 286 8.12 -9.57 7.93
N ALA A 287 7.01 -9.33 8.63
CA ALA A 287 6.10 -10.40 9.02
C ALA A 287 5.13 -10.72 7.86
N SER A 288 4.93 -11.99 7.54
CA SER A 288 4.13 -12.45 6.41
C SER A 288 2.72 -11.86 6.38
N ARG A 289 2.10 -11.67 7.56
CA ARG A 289 0.78 -11.03 7.71
C ARG A 289 0.69 -9.61 7.12
N TRP A 290 1.83 -8.94 6.94
CA TRP A 290 1.90 -7.58 6.39
C TRP A 290 2.37 -7.55 4.93
N LEU A 291 2.66 -8.71 4.31
CA LEU A 291 3.08 -8.77 2.91
C LEU A 291 2.11 -8.07 1.96
N PRO A 292 0.76 -8.22 2.09
CA PRO A 292 -0.17 -7.53 1.19
C PRO A 292 0.01 -6.01 1.20
N ASN A 293 0.20 -5.41 2.38
CA ASN A 293 0.41 -3.97 2.50
C ASN A 293 1.71 -3.52 1.82
N TYR A 294 2.75 -4.36 1.84
CA TYR A 294 4.06 -4.04 1.24
C TYR A 294 4.07 -4.27 -0.27
N LEU A 295 3.33 -5.27 -0.76
CA LEU A 295 3.11 -5.45 -2.20
C LEU A 295 2.33 -4.26 -2.76
N GLY A 296 1.26 -3.84 -2.08
CA GLY A 296 0.52 -2.64 -2.45
C GLY A 296 1.37 -1.39 -2.42
N TRP A 297 2.17 -1.22 -1.38
CA TRP A 297 3.11 -0.11 -1.30
C TRP A 297 4.11 -0.12 -2.44
N ARG A 298 4.71 -1.28 -2.77
CA ARG A 298 5.62 -1.38 -3.92
C ARG A 298 4.92 -0.98 -5.20
N TRP A 299 3.73 -1.49 -5.45
CA TRP A 299 2.92 -1.13 -6.61
C TRP A 299 2.61 0.37 -6.68
N ALA A 300 2.29 1.00 -5.55
CA ALA A 300 2.02 2.44 -5.50
C ALA A 300 3.23 3.28 -5.94
N ILE A 301 4.46 2.86 -5.61
CA ILE A 301 5.68 3.60 -5.97
C ILE A 301 6.37 3.08 -7.25
N ASP A 302 5.99 1.92 -7.79
CA ASP A 302 6.54 1.40 -9.05
C ASP A 302 6.07 2.30 -10.20
N GLY A 303 6.97 2.61 -11.12
CA GLY A 303 6.66 3.46 -12.28
C GLY A 303 6.21 4.89 -11.95
N GLY A 304 6.37 5.37 -10.71
CA GLY A 304 5.95 6.71 -10.32
C GLY A 304 4.43 6.90 -10.29
N ARG A 305 3.64 5.85 -10.01
CA ARG A 305 2.18 5.96 -9.97
C ARG A 305 1.66 6.87 -8.86
N VAL A 306 2.31 6.84 -7.70
CA VAL A 306 2.05 7.74 -6.57
C VAL A 306 3.31 8.55 -6.31
N THR A 307 3.23 9.85 -6.61
CA THR A 307 4.36 10.79 -6.50
C THR A 307 4.18 11.82 -5.40
N SER A 308 2.99 11.90 -4.80
CA SER A 308 2.66 12.90 -3.78
C SER A 308 2.05 12.28 -2.53
N VAL A 309 2.24 12.96 -1.40
CA VAL A 309 1.65 12.54 -0.12
C VAL A 309 0.14 12.66 -0.12
N GLU A 310 -0.42 13.58 -0.92
CA GLU A 310 -1.85 13.76 -1.12
C GLU A 310 -2.48 12.54 -1.78
N GLN A 311 -1.87 12.03 -2.85
CA GLN A 311 -2.33 10.80 -3.52
C GLN A 311 -2.27 9.62 -2.56
N LEU A 312 -1.18 9.47 -1.82
CA LEU A 312 -1.06 8.38 -0.85
C LEU A 312 -2.10 8.48 0.28
N LEU A 313 -2.39 9.71 0.75
CA LEU A 313 -3.45 9.93 1.73
C LEU A 313 -4.83 9.59 1.16
N ARG A 314 -5.11 9.96 -0.10
CA ARG A 314 -6.36 9.60 -0.79
C ARG A 314 -6.56 8.08 -0.83
N ILE A 315 -5.52 7.32 -1.17
CA ILE A 315 -5.59 5.84 -1.18
C ILE A 315 -5.96 5.29 0.20
N ALA A 316 -5.43 5.88 1.28
CA ALA A 316 -5.75 5.47 2.64
C ALA A 316 -7.24 5.69 3.02
N PHE A 317 -7.95 6.56 2.31
CA PHE A 317 -9.39 6.77 2.44
C PHE A 317 -10.23 5.95 1.47
N LYS A 318 -9.79 5.77 0.22
CA LYS A 318 -10.56 5.07 -0.82
C LYS A 318 -9.59 4.56 -1.90
N VAL A 319 -9.90 3.41 -2.47
CA VAL A 319 -9.15 2.87 -3.61
C VAL A 319 -9.33 3.81 -4.81
N ILE A 320 -8.22 4.24 -5.44
CA ILE A 320 -8.25 5.21 -6.56
C ILE A 320 -8.52 4.50 -7.88
N ASN A 321 -8.01 3.29 -8.07
CA ASN A 321 -8.33 2.45 -9.22
C ASN A 321 -9.64 1.68 -8.95
N ARG A 322 -10.76 2.24 -9.38
CA ARG A 322 -12.04 1.55 -9.43
C ARG A 322 -12.71 1.81 -10.77
#